data_AF-A0A438H9T1-F1
#
_entry.id   AF-A0A438H9T1-F1
#
_cell.length_a   1.000
_cell.length_b   1.000
_cell.length_c   1.000
_cell.angle_alpha   90.00
_cell.angle_beta   90.00
_cell.angle_gamma   90.00
#
_symmetry.space_group_name_H-M   'P 1'
#
loop_
_entity.id
_entity.type
_entity.pdbx_description
1 polymer ?
#
loop_
_entity_poly.entity_id
_entity_poly.type
_entity_poly.pdbx_seq_one_letter_code
_entity_poly.pdbx_strand_id
1 'polypeptide(L)'
;MKEADWCWESIVFKVGKGTRILFWMDKWCGNEALSQIFPQLFTLAGHRNAKVSEVWDSSLGQGDWNLRLARDFNDWELEQIGNMLNLLKDFRTSTEEDAVRWKRESNGVFGAKGAYKMLVGSSACVFPNRRIWMNKVPTKVSFLAWEASWGKILTLDKLQRRGWQLPNRCFLCECEEENANHIMLHCTVVKTLWEIALAIFGVQWVFPESVLEVLLSWRGSFVGKKRKDT
;
A
#
# COMPACT_ATOMS: atom_id res chain seq x y z
N MET A 1 3.15 -12.63 9.25
CA MET A 1 4.52 -12.06 9.08
C MET A 1 4.90 -11.72 7.64
N LYS A 2 4.04 -11.94 6.62
CA LYS A 2 4.33 -11.58 5.21
C LYS A 2 4.18 -10.07 4.89
N GLU A 3 3.64 -9.29 5.81
CA GLU A 3 3.36 -7.86 5.61
C GLU A 3 4.57 -6.95 5.86
N ALA A 4 5.69 -7.44 6.38
CA ALA A 4 6.89 -6.62 6.60
C ALA A 4 7.88 -6.71 5.43
N ASP A 5 7.86 -7.80 4.66
CA ASP A 5 8.89 -8.11 3.65
C ASP A 5 8.90 -7.08 2.52
N TRP A 6 7.73 -6.62 2.06
CA TRP A 6 7.62 -5.59 1.01
C TRP A 6 8.31 -4.27 1.39
N CYS A 7 8.34 -3.95 2.69
CA CYS A 7 8.93 -2.73 3.21
C CYS A 7 10.47 -2.85 3.16
N TRP A 8 11.01 -3.93 3.71
CA TRP A 8 12.46 -4.20 3.71
C TRP A 8 13.03 -4.42 2.30
N GLU A 9 12.25 -5.00 1.40
CA GLU A 9 12.63 -5.14 -0.02
C GLU A 9 12.72 -3.80 -0.76
N SER A 10 12.00 -2.78 -0.28
CA SER A 10 11.93 -1.47 -0.92
C SER A 10 12.96 -0.46 -0.36
N ILE A 11 13.67 -0.85 0.70
CA ILE A 11 14.71 -0.05 1.35
C ILE A 11 16.08 -0.35 0.72
N VAL A 12 16.78 0.71 0.34
CA VAL A 12 18.19 0.71 -0.07
C VAL A 12 18.93 1.82 0.68
N PHE A 13 20.22 1.66 0.89
CA PHE A 13 21.03 2.63 1.63
C PHE A 13 21.93 3.43 0.68
N LYS A 14 22.03 4.74 0.93
CA LYS A 14 23.03 5.61 0.30
C LYS A 14 24.18 5.79 1.28
N VAL A 15 25.37 5.40 0.85
CA VAL A 15 26.61 5.61 1.61
C VAL A 15 26.94 7.09 1.67
N GLY A 16 27.11 7.60 2.89
CA GLY A 16 27.76 8.87 3.20
C GLY A 16 29.08 8.59 3.91
N LYS A 17 29.14 8.86 5.22
CA LYS A 17 30.27 8.51 6.10
C LYS A 17 30.53 7.01 6.21
N GLY A 18 29.53 6.16 5.97
CA GLY A 18 29.63 4.70 6.04
C GLY A 18 29.69 4.12 7.45
N THR A 19 29.28 4.88 8.47
CA THR A 19 29.40 4.49 9.89
C THR A 19 28.22 3.66 10.41
N ARG A 20 27.13 3.61 9.65
CA ARG A 20 25.89 2.90 10.02
C ARG A 20 25.56 1.76 9.06
N ILE A 21 26.16 1.74 7.89
CA ILE A 21 25.91 0.76 6.83
C ILE A 21 26.91 -0.37 6.95
N LEU A 22 26.41 -1.61 7.01
CA LEU A 22 27.20 -2.83 6.99
C LEU A 22 27.59 -3.15 5.55
N PHE A 23 28.90 -3.24 5.32
CA PHE A 23 29.48 -3.43 4.00
C PHE A 23 28.90 -4.67 3.29
N TRP A 24 28.80 -5.81 3.98
CA TRP A 24 28.37 -7.07 3.38
C TRP A 24 26.85 -7.32 3.40
N MET A 25 26.17 -6.81 4.42
CA MET A 25 24.78 -7.21 4.73
C MET A 25 23.73 -6.21 4.24
N ASP A 26 24.08 -4.93 4.12
CA ASP A 26 23.13 -3.91 3.71
C ASP A 26 23.09 -3.72 2.19
N LYS A 27 21.92 -3.32 1.68
CA LYS A 27 21.69 -3.04 0.26
C LYS A 27 22.09 -1.61 -0.08
N TRP A 28 23.39 -1.37 -0.21
CA TRP A 28 23.92 -0.04 -0.55
C TRP A 28 24.61 0.00 -1.93
N CYS A 29 24.93 -1.16 -2.49
CA CYS A 29 25.60 -1.33 -3.77
C CYS A 29 24.68 -2.05 -4.79
N GLY A 30 23.54 -1.43 -5.10
CA GLY A 30 22.54 -1.98 -6.01
C GLY A 30 21.29 -2.49 -5.29
N ASN A 31 20.71 -3.60 -5.79
CA ASN A 31 19.43 -4.13 -5.30
C ASN A 31 19.56 -5.24 -4.25
N GLU A 32 20.75 -5.83 -4.14
CA GLU A 32 21.05 -6.96 -3.27
C GLU A 32 22.26 -6.63 -2.40
N ALA A 33 22.40 -7.34 -1.28
CA ALA A 33 23.57 -7.18 -0.42
C ALA A 33 24.80 -7.83 -1.06
N LEU A 34 26.01 -7.30 -0.80
CA LEU A 34 27.24 -7.87 -1.36
C LEU A 34 27.46 -9.33 -0.95
N SER A 35 26.95 -9.73 0.22
CA SER A 35 26.95 -11.14 0.68
C SER A 35 26.09 -12.08 -0.18
N GLN A 36 25.09 -11.56 -0.89
CA GLN A 36 24.25 -12.32 -1.81
C GLN A 36 24.86 -12.39 -3.21
N ILE A 37 25.47 -11.29 -3.66
CA ILE A 37 26.14 -11.19 -4.96
C ILE A 37 27.44 -12.01 -4.97
N PHE A 38 28.22 -11.94 -3.89
CA PHE A 38 29.52 -12.60 -3.74
C PHE A 38 29.56 -13.51 -2.50
N PRO A 39 28.78 -14.59 -2.46
CA PRO A 39 28.66 -15.45 -1.28
C PRO A 39 29.99 -16.11 -0.89
N GLN A 40 30.82 -16.49 -1.87
CA GLN A 40 32.13 -17.09 -1.62
C GLN A 40 33.08 -16.09 -0.95
N LEU A 41 33.17 -14.85 -1.46
CA LEU A 41 33.99 -13.80 -0.84
C LEU A 41 33.49 -13.45 0.57
N PHE A 42 32.17 -13.46 0.79
CA PHE A 42 31.60 -13.25 2.11
C PHE A 42 32.00 -14.34 3.12
N THR A 43 32.19 -15.59 2.69
CA THR A 43 32.71 -16.63 3.60
C THR A 43 34.13 -16.33 4.07
N LEU A 44 34.93 -15.69 3.22
CA LEU A 44 36.34 -15.33 3.46
C LEU A 44 36.51 -13.99 4.18
N ALA A 45 35.44 -13.20 4.31
CA ALA A 45 35.46 -11.93 5.03
C ALA A 45 35.87 -12.15 6.49
N GLY A 46 37.00 -11.56 6.90
CA GLY A 46 37.47 -11.60 8.29
C GLY A 46 36.48 -10.92 9.24
N HIS A 47 35.76 -9.91 8.76
CA HIS A 47 34.70 -9.22 9.48
C HIS A 47 33.43 -9.10 8.64
N ARG A 48 32.48 -10.02 8.85
CA ARG A 48 31.19 -10.05 8.14
C ARG A 48 30.27 -8.87 8.49
N ASN A 49 30.41 -8.32 9.69
CA ASN A 49 29.65 -7.16 10.16
C ASN A 49 30.46 -5.85 10.07
N ALA A 50 31.48 -5.80 9.21
CA ALA A 50 32.26 -4.59 9.01
C ALA A 50 31.40 -3.46 8.45
N LYS A 51 31.65 -2.25 8.93
CA LYS A 51 31.00 -1.04 8.40
C LYS A 51 31.71 -0.58 7.14
N VAL A 52 31.00 0.12 6.26
CA VAL A 52 31.61 0.68 5.03
C VAL A 52 32.81 1.58 5.36
N SER A 53 32.74 2.37 6.44
CA SER A 53 33.85 3.22 6.90
C SER A 53 35.07 2.46 7.41
N GLU A 54 34.92 1.21 7.83
CA GLU A 54 36.03 0.36 8.33
C GLU A 54 36.74 -0.37 7.20
N VAL A 55 36.04 -0.59 6.08
CA VAL A 55 36.56 -1.23 4.87
C VAL A 55 37.14 -0.19 3.92
N TRP A 56 36.63 1.04 3.92
CA TRP A 56 37.17 2.13 3.12
C TRP A 56 38.41 2.74 3.76
N ASP A 57 39.54 2.69 3.05
CA ASP A 57 40.79 3.31 3.47
C ASP A 57 40.98 4.65 2.75
N SER A 58 40.83 5.76 3.49
CA SER A 58 41.02 7.11 2.96
C SER A 58 42.48 7.56 2.89
N SER A 59 43.44 6.76 3.36
CA SER A 59 44.86 7.14 3.41
C SER A 59 45.55 7.09 2.04
N LEU A 60 45.01 6.31 1.10
CA LEU A 60 45.56 6.10 -0.24
C LEU A 60 44.91 7.03 -1.28
N GLY A 61 45.22 8.32 -1.26
CA GLY A 61 44.89 9.27 -2.34
C GLY A 61 43.39 9.39 -2.65
N GLN A 62 42.88 8.66 -3.66
CA GLN A 62 41.44 8.59 -4.00
C GLN A 62 40.62 7.70 -3.04
N GLY A 63 41.28 7.03 -2.11
CA GLY A 63 40.75 6.02 -1.22
C GLY A 63 40.63 4.66 -1.90
N ASP A 64 40.80 3.59 -1.12
CA ASP A 64 40.78 2.21 -1.61
C ASP A 64 39.97 1.28 -0.69
N TRP A 65 39.50 0.15 -1.23
CA TRP A 65 38.73 -0.85 -0.52
C TRP A 65 39.64 -1.89 0.14
N ASN A 66 39.86 -1.76 1.45
CA ASN A 66 40.63 -2.71 2.24
C ASN A 66 39.74 -3.85 2.76
N LEU A 67 39.55 -4.86 1.91
CA LEU A 67 38.85 -6.09 2.27
C LEU A 67 39.74 -6.90 3.23
N ARG A 68 39.51 -6.77 4.54
CA ARG A 68 40.19 -7.60 5.56
C ARG A 68 39.67 -9.04 5.48
N LEU A 69 40.45 -9.91 4.85
CA LEU A 69 40.09 -11.31 4.63
C LEU A 69 40.82 -12.24 5.60
N ALA A 70 40.24 -13.42 5.82
CA ALA A 70 40.77 -14.42 6.74
C ALA A 70 42.01 -15.16 6.20
N ARG A 71 42.21 -15.17 4.87
CA ARG A 71 43.34 -15.79 4.18
C ARG A 71 43.61 -15.12 2.84
N ASP A 72 44.76 -15.43 2.24
CA ASP A 72 45.10 -15.06 0.88
C ASP A 72 44.18 -15.72 -0.15
N PHE A 73 44.14 -15.12 -1.34
CA PHE A 73 43.30 -15.54 -2.45
C PHE A 73 43.86 -16.76 -3.16
N ASN A 74 42.96 -17.65 -3.58
CA ASN A 74 43.30 -18.66 -4.58
C ASN A 74 43.00 -18.14 -5.99
N ASP A 75 43.62 -18.75 -7.00
CA ASP A 75 43.49 -18.32 -8.41
C ASP A 75 42.02 -18.24 -8.90
N TRP A 76 41.15 -19.14 -8.43
CA TRP A 76 39.73 -19.16 -8.80
C TRP A 76 38.89 -18.06 -8.12
N GLU A 77 39.40 -17.40 -7.08
CA GLU A 77 38.73 -16.29 -6.38
C GLU A 77 39.07 -14.92 -6.99
N LEU A 78 40.20 -14.82 -7.71
CA LEU A 78 40.71 -13.58 -8.30
C LEU A 78 39.70 -12.91 -9.26
N GLU A 79 38.99 -13.71 -10.07
CA GLU A 79 37.97 -13.18 -10.98
C GLU A 79 36.80 -12.54 -10.22
N GLN A 80 36.35 -13.17 -9.13
CA GLN A 80 35.23 -12.65 -8.31
C GLN A 80 35.62 -11.34 -7.62
N ILE A 81 36.86 -11.22 -7.14
CA ILE A 81 37.37 -9.99 -6.53
C ILE A 81 37.48 -8.88 -7.57
N GLY A 82 37.99 -9.19 -8.76
CA GLY A 82 38.04 -8.24 -9.86
C GLY A 82 36.64 -7.70 -10.20
N ASN A 83 35.64 -8.58 -10.27
CA ASN A 83 34.25 -8.19 -10.50
C ASN A 83 33.68 -7.34 -9.36
N MET A 84 34.00 -7.67 -8.11
CA MET A 84 33.58 -6.92 -6.93
C MET A 84 34.21 -5.52 -6.88
N LEU A 85 35.53 -5.39 -7.11
CA LEU A 85 36.21 -4.10 -7.15
C LEU A 85 35.72 -3.24 -8.31
N ASN A 86 35.45 -3.85 -9.47
CA ASN A 86 34.83 -3.15 -10.61
C ASN A 86 33.43 -2.63 -10.29
N LEU A 87 32.65 -3.35 -9.50
CA LEU A 87 31.34 -2.89 -9.03
C LEU A 87 31.48 -1.72 -8.04
N LEU A 88 32.52 -1.76 -7.19
CA LEU A 88 32.78 -0.78 -6.13
C LEU A 88 33.51 0.48 -6.59
N LYS A 89 34.06 0.50 -7.82
CA LYS A 89 34.90 1.59 -8.35
C LYS A 89 34.28 2.99 -8.29
N ASP A 90 32.95 3.06 -8.42
CA ASP A 90 32.20 4.31 -8.50
C ASP A 90 31.71 4.78 -7.11
N PHE A 91 31.96 3.98 -6.07
CA PHE A 91 31.54 4.28 -4.70
C PHE A 91 32.69 4.86 -3.89
N ARG A 92 32.39 5.92 -3.12
CA ARG A 92 33.32 6.56 -2.19
C ARG A 92 32.57 7.01 -0.95
N THR A 93 33.21 7.00 0.21
CA THR A 93 32.65 7.64 1.41
C THR A 93 32.68 9.16 1.24
N SER A 94 31.64 9.83 1.72
CA SER A 94 31.56 11.30 1.74
C SER A 94 31.49 11.83 3.17
N THR A 95 31.50 13.15 3.33
CA THR A 95 31.29 13.81 4.62
C THR A 95 29.82 13.86 5.03
N GLU A 96 28.88 13.52 4.14
CA GLU A 96 27.44 13.46 4.42
C GLU A 96 27.09 12.29 5.33
N GLU A 97 26.00 12.39 6.08
CA GLU A 97 25.49 11.25 6.85
C GLU A 97 24.93 10.15 5.95
N ASP A 98 24.98 8.90 6.43
CA ASP A 98 24.35 7.77 5.77
C ASP A 98 22.83 7.97 5.69
N ALA A 99 22.24 7.67 4.53
CA ALA A 99 20.83 7.93 4.28
C ALA A 99 20.08 6.69 3.80
N VAL A 100 18.82 6.57 4.21
CA VAL A 100 17.90 5.55 3.71
C VAL A 100 17.19 6.08 2.47
N ARG A 101 17.15 5.28 1.41
CA ARG A 101 16.45 5.57 0.17
C ARG A 101 15.38 4.53 -0.13
N TRP A 102 14.30 5.00 -0.74
CA TRP A 102 13.16 4.19 -1.13
C TRP A 102 13.21 3.89 -2.62
N LYS A 103 13.35 2.62 -3.00
CA LYS A 103 13.55 2.18 -4.40
C LYS A 103 12.37 2.51 -5.32
N ARG A 104 11.15 2.53 -4.77
CA ARG A 104 9.90 2.54 -5.56
C ARG A 104 9.29 3.92 -5.80
N GLU A 105 9.94 4.99 -5.33
CA GLU A 105 9.54 6.38 -5.55
C GLU A 105 10.62 7.12 -6.35
N SER A 106 10.23 7.96 -7.30
CA SER A 106 11.17 8.65 -8.20
C SER A 106 12.09 9.65 -7.49
N ASN A 107 11.68 10.16 -6.32
CA ASN A 107 12.48 11.03 -5.48
C ASN A 107 13.37 10.27 -4.48
N GLY A 108 13.28 8.93 -4.43
CA GLY A 108 14.03 8.11 -3.49
C GLY A 108 13.66 8.29 -2.02
N VAL A 109 12.54 8.97 -1.71
CA VAL A 109 12.09 9.24 -0.34
C VAL A 109 10.80 8.46 -0.07
N PHE A 110 10.67 7.94 1.15
CA PHE A 110 9.45 7.25 1.56
C PHE A 110 8.26 8.21 1.60
N GLY A 111 7.21 7.87 0.85
CA GLY A 111 5.93 8.56 0.88
C GLY A 111 4.80 7.62 1.31
N ALA A 112 4.09 7.97 2.39
CA ALA A 112 2.94 7.19 2.87
C ALA A 112 1.87 6.98 1.77
N LYS A 113 1.67 7.99 0.91
CA LYS A 113 0.76 7.93 -0.23
C LYS A 113 1.18 6.87 -1.27
N GLY A 114 2.47 6.77 -1.59
CA GLY A 114 2.98 5.78 -2.52
C GLY A 114 2.97 4.37 -1.94
N ALA A 115 3.43 4.24 -0.70
CA ALA A 115 3.36 2.98 0.05
C ALA A 115 1.92 2.43 0.11
N TYR A 116 0.94 3.28 0.42
CA TYR A 116 -0.47 2.87 0.43
C TYR A 116 -0.98 2.46 -0.96
N LYS A 117 -0.65 3.22 -2.01
CA LYS A 117 -1.01 2.86 -3.39
C LYS A 117 -0.44 1.50 -3.80
N MET A 118 0.79 1.19 -3.37
CA MET A 118 1.39 -0.11 -3.63
C MET A 118 0.67 -1.23 -2.90
N LEU A 119 0.34 -1.04 -1.62
CA LEU A 119 -0.33 -2.04 -0.79
C LEU A 119 -1.74 -2.37 -1.27
N VAL A 120 -2.48 -1.35 -1.73
CA VAL A 120 -3.86 -1.52 -2.18
C VAL A 120 -3.94 -2.05 -3.62
N GLY A 121 -2.83 -1.99 -4.37
CA GLY A 121 -2.78 -2.37 -5.78
C GLY A 121 -3.57 -1.42 -6.70
N SER A 122 -3.37 -1.55 -8.02
CA SER A 122 -4.09 -0.77 -9.04
C SER A 122 -5.59 -1.08 -9.11
N SER A 123 -6.06 -2.06 -8.34
CA SER A 123 -7.44 -2.54 -8.26
C SER A 123 -8.21 -2.00 -7.05
N ALA A 124 -7.81 -0.85 -6.50
CA ALA A 124 -8.65 -0.10 -5.58
C ALA A 124 -9.99 0.20 -6.28
N CYS A 125 -10.99 -0.65 -6.05
CA CYS A 125 -12.37 -0.39 -6.44
C CYS A 125 -12.69 1.04 -6.00
N VAL A 126 -13.07 1.90 -6.95
CA VAL A 126 -13.21 3.33 -6.70
C VAL A 126 -14.31 3.52 -5.68
N PHE A 127 -13.95 3.72 -4.41
CA PHE A 127 -14.91 3.94 -3.36
C PHE A 127 -15.58 5.32 -3.56
N PRO A 128 -16.93 5.44 -3.49
CA PRO A 128 -17.65 6.67 -3.82
C PRO A 128 -17.59 7.72 -2.69
N ASN A 129 -16.39 8.04 -2.19
CA ASN A 129 -16.16 8.92 -1.04
C ASN A 129 -16.89 10.26 -1.15
N ARG A 130 -16.77 10.94 -2.30
CA ARG A 130 -17.38 12.26 -2.54
C ARG A 130 -18.91 12.23 -2.58
N ARG A 131 -19.52 11.06 -2.77
CA ARG A 131 -20.99 10.91 -2.85
C ARG A 131 -21.60 10.60 -1.49
N ILE A 132 -20.81 10.02 -0.59
CA ILE A 132 -21.24 9.72 0.77
C ILE A 132 -21.09 10.95 1.66
N TRP A 133 -19.96 11.64 1.55
CA TRP A 133 -19.64 12.80 2.38
C TRP A 133 -19.99 14.12 1.67
N MET A 134 -21.28 14.44 1.64
CA MET A 134 -21.79 15.71 1.11
C MET A 134 -22.11 16.69 2.23
N ASN A 135 -21.65 17.95 2.12
CA ASN A 135 -21.83 18.97 3.17
C ASN A 135 -23.30 19.25 3.55
N LYS A 136 -24.25 18.99 2.65
CA LYS A 136 -25.69 19.23 2.87
C LYS A 136 -26.41 18.04 3.52
N VAL A 137 -25.75 16.91 3.70
CA VAL A 137 -26.34 15.69 4.25
C VAL A 137 -25.95 15.58 5.72
N PRO A 138 -26.90 15.33 6.64
CA PRO A 138 -26.56 15.11 8.04
C PRO A 138 -25.56 13.96 8.22
N THR A 139 -24.59 14.14 9.11
CA THR A 139 -23.48 13.19 9.32
C THR A 139 -23.97 11.76 9.58
N LYS A 140 -25.06 11.58 10.34
CA LYS A 140 -25.65 10.25 10.61
C LYS A 140 -26.08 9.52 9.33
N VAL A 141 -26.62 10.24 8.34
CA VAL A 141 -27.04 9.67 7.05
C VAL A 141 -25.81 9.31 6.20
N SER A 142 -24.78 10.16 6.20
CA SER A 142 -23.51 9.84 5.54
C SER A 142 -22.83 8.61 6.14
N PHE A 143 -22.80 8.48 7.47
CA PHE A 143 -22.29 7.28 8.14
C PHE A 143 -23.09 6.04 7.77
N LEU A 144 -24.41 6.11 7.78
CA LEU A 144 -25.26 4.98 7.38
C LEU A 144 -24.97 4.57 5.92
N ALA A 145 -24.88 5.53 5.00
CA ALA A 145 -24.55 5.25 3.60
C ALA A 145 -23.15 4.65 3.43
N TRP A 146 -22.17 5.13 4.21
CA TRP A 146 -20.83 4.54 4.29
C TRP A 146 -20.89 3.08 4.74
N GLU A 147 -21.50 2.79 5.88
CA GLU A 147 -21.64 1.42 6.40
C GLU A 147 -22.40 0.52 5.42
N ALA A 148 -23.46 1.04 4.79
CA ALA A 148 -24.28 0.29 3.83
C ALA A 148 -23.47 -0.06 2.58
N SER A 149 -22.62 0.84 2.09
CA SER A 149 -21.75 0.60 0.94
C SER A 149 -20.71 -0.51 1.18
N TRP A 150 -20.33 -0.73 2.44
CA TRP A 150 -19.48 -1.86 2.85
C TRP A 150 -20.27 -3.11 3.22
N GLY A 151 -21.60 -3.06 3.18
CA GLY A 151 -22.48 -4.11 3.69
C GLY A 151 -22.24 -4.38 5.17
N LYS A 152 -22.07 -3.33 5.98
CA LYS A 152 -21.75 -3.39 7.41
C LYS A 152 -22.84 -2.86 8.33
N ILE A 153 -23.96 -2.40 7.79
CA ILE A 153 -25.12 -2.00 8.61
C ILE A 153 -25.68 -3.19 9.38
N LEU A 154 -26.25 -2.91 10.55
CA LEU A 154 -26.82 -3.92 11.43
C LEU A 154 -28.06 -4.54 10.78
N THR A 155 -27.91 -5.77 10.29
CA THR A 155 -28.91 -6.56 9.58
C THR A 155 -28.89 -7.98 10.10
N LEU A 156 -30.02 -8.70 9.99
CA LEU A 156 -30.13 -10.07 10.50
C LEU A 156 -29.09 -11.00 9.85
N ASP A 157 -28.75 -10.84 8.57
CA ASP A 157 -27.69 -11.63 7.92
C ASP A 157 -26.32 -11.45 8.60
N LYS A 158 -26.02 -10.24 9.12
CA LYS A 158 -24.77 -9.99 9.85
C LYS A 158 -24.78 -10.60 11.23
N LEU A 159 -25.92 -10.65 11.91
CA LEU A 159 -26.05 -11.32 13.21
C LEU A 159 -25.87 -12.84 13.04
N GLN A 160 -26.49 -13.43 12.01
CA GLN A 160 -26.30 -14.84 11.68
C GLN A 160 -24.85 -15.18 11.39
N ARG A 161 -24.15 -14.36 10.60
CA ARG A 161 -22.70 -14.53 10.34
C ARG A 161 -21.83 -14.44 11.60
N ARG A 162 -22.33 -13.82 12.67
CA ARG A 162 -21.66 -13.73 13.98
C ARG A 162 -22.04 -14.89 14.92
N GLY A 163 -22.80 -15.88 14.43
CA GLY A 163 -23.15 -17.10 15.17
C GLY A 163 -24.50 -17.05 15.90
N TRP A 164 -25.30 -15.99 15.72
CA TRP A 164 -26.62 -15.92 16.33
C TRP A 164 -27.63 -16.78 15.57
N GLN A 165 -28.36 -17.64 16.28
CA GLN A 165 -29.38 -18.52 15.71
C GLN A 165 -30.75 -17.83 15.77
N LEU A 166 -31.15 -17.18 14.66
CA LEU A 166 -32.42 -16.49 14.53
C LEU A 166 -32.94 -16.60 13.08
N PRO A 167 -34.27 -16.62 12.87
CA PRO A 167 -34.84 -16.64 11.53
C PRO A 167 -34.57 -15.30 10.84
N ASN A 168 -33.89 -15.33 9.69
CA ASN A 168 -33.67 -14.14 8.89
C ASN A 168 -34.87 -13.92 7.97
N ARG A 169 -35.67 -12.90 8.29
CA ARG A 169 -36.79 -12.46 7.46
C ARG A 169 -36.92 -10.95 7.60
N CYS A 170 -37.01 -10.25 6.48
CA CYS A 170 -37.13 -8.80 6.47
C CYS A 170 -38.41 -8.36 7.18
N PHE A 171 -38.27 -7.49 8.18
CA PHE A 171 -39.39 -7.00 8.98
C PHE A 171 -40.42 -6.18 8.17
N LEU A 172 -39.99 -5.57 7.06
CA LEU A 172 -40.84 -4.66 6.27
C LEU A 172 -41.71 -5.41 5.27
N CYS A 173 -41.12 -6.31 4.48
CA CYS A 173 -41.86 -7.03 3.43
C CYS A 173 -42.33 -8.41 3.87
N GLU A 174 -41.69 -9.00 4.89
CA GLU A 174 -41.90 -10.37 5.32
C GLU A 174 -41.77 -11.42 4.18
N CYS A 175 -41.15 -11.10 3.04
CA CYS A 175 -41.04 -12.04 1.91
C CYS A 175 -39.65 -12.64 1.78
N GLU A 176 -38.62 -11.83 1.99
CA GLU A 176 -37.22 -12.15 1.68
C GLU A 176 -36.33 -12.04 2.91
N GLU A 177 -35.09 -12.51 2.80
CA GLU A 177 -34.08 -12.35 3.84
C GLU A 177 -33.66 -10.88 4.02
N GLU A 178 -33.48 -10.47 5.27
CA GLU A 178 -32.93 -9.16 5.60
C GLU A 178 -31.43 -9.12 5.37
N ASN A 179 -31.02 -8.31 4.40
CA ASN A 179 -29.63 -7.91 4.20
C ASN A 179 -29.56 -6.44 3.77
N ALA A 180 -28.35 -5.87 3.77
CA ALA A 180 -28.17 -4.45 3.49
C ALA A 180 -28.72 -3.99 2.13
N ASN A 181 -28.56 -4.78 1.08
CA ASN A 181 -29.08 -4.43 -0.25
C ASN A 181 -30.61 -4.55 -0.29
N HIS A 182 -31.17 -5.58 0.35
CA HIS A 182 -32.61 -5.76 0.43
C HIS A 182 -33.28 -4.58 1.16
N ILE A 183 -32.86 -4.26 2.39
CA ILE A 183 -33.52 -3.21 3.19
C ILE A 183 -33.29 -1.79 2.65
N MET A 184 -32.23 -1.58 1.87
CA MET A 184 -31.96 -0.24 1.30
C MET A 184 -32.57 -0.06 -0.09
N LEU A 185 -32.73 -1.14 -0.87
CA LEU A 185 -33.08 -1.07 -2.29
C LEU A 185 -34.24 -1.98 -2.72
N HIS A 186 -34.16 -3.27 -2.40
CA HIS A 186 -34.98 -4.29 -3.08
C HIS A 186 -36.23 -4.72 -2.31
N CYS A 187 -36.34 -4.35 -1.03
CA CYS A 187 -37.54 -4.56 -0.23
C CYS A 187 -38.73 -3.89 -0.92
N THR A 188 -39.85 -4.60 -1.06
CA THR A 188 -41.05 -4.10 -1.76
C THR A 188 -41.52 -2.76 -1.21
N VAL A 189 -41.58 -2.62 0.13
CA VAL A 189 -41.92 -1.36 0.80
C VAL A 189 -40.93 -0.25 0.46
N VAL A 190 -39.63 -0.54 0.50
CA VAL A 190 -38.56 0.44 0.27
C VAL A 190 -38.51 0.85 -1.21
N LYS A 191 -38.74 -0.09 -2.12
CA LYS A 191 -38.83 0.15 -3.55
C LYS A 191 -39.98 1.12 -3.86
N THR A 192 -41.15 0.94 -3.24
CA THR A 192 -42.27 1.89 -3.37
C THR A 192 -41.89 3.29 -2.85
N LEU A 193 -41.18 3.38 -1.73
CA LEU A 193 -40.69 4.67 -1.21
C LEU A 193 -39.71 5.35 -2.19
N TRP A 194 -38.81 4.58 -2.80
CA TRP A 194 -37.92 5.09 -3.83
C TRP A 194 -38.67 5.56 -5.07
N GLU A 195 -39.65 4.80 -5.55
CA GLU A 195 -40.48 5.18 -6.69
C GLU A 195 -41.21 6.51 -6.44
N ILE A 196 -41.78 6.71 -5.25
CA ILE A 196 -42.40 7.98 -4.85
C ILE A 196 -41.36 9.12 -4.86
N ALA A 197 -40.21 8.91 -4.22
CA ALA A 197 -39.16 9.93 -4.15
C ALA A 197 -38.65 10.30 -5.55
N LEU A 198 -38.38 9.31 -6.40
CA LEU A 198 -37.90 9.51 -7.76
C LEU A 198 -38.95 10.21 -8.63
N ALA A 199 -40.24 9.88 -8.46
CA ALA A 199 -41.34 10.55 -9.16
C ALA A 199 -41.42 12.04 -8.81
N ILE A 200 -41.19 12.43 -7.54
CA ILE A 200 -41.14 13.85 -7.13
C ILE A 200 -40.05 14.62 -7.88
N PHE A 201 -38.93 13.96 -8.20
CA PHE A 201 -37.83 14.54 -8.95
C PHE A 201 -37.93 14.30 -10.48
N GLY A 202 -38.98 13.64 -10.95
CA GLY A 202 -39.16 13.30 -12.37
C GLY A 202 -38.10 12.32 -12.90
N VAL A 203 -37.53 11.49 -12.03
CA VAL A 203 -36.47 10.53 -12.38
C VAL A 203 -37.07 9.14 -12.56
N GLN A 204 -36.68 8.46 -13.63
CA GLN A 204 -36.90 7.03 -13.81
C GLN A 204 -35.57 6.33 -13.56
N TRP A 205 -35.55 5.36 -12.64
CA TRP A 205 -34.32 4.70 -12.21
C TRP A 205 -34.51 3.19 -12.08
N VAL A 206 -33.50 2.44 -12.50
CA VAL A 206 -33.42 1.00 -12.28
C VAL A 206 -32.34 0.75 -11.25
N PHE A 207 -32.69 0.15 -10.12
CA PHE A 207 -31.75 -0.11 -9.04
C PHE A 207 -30.81 -1.29 -9.39
N PRO A 208 -29.48 -1.09 -9.35
CA PRO A 208 -28.52 -2.19 -9.42
C PRO A 208 -28.58 -3.09 -8.18
N GLU A 209 -27.84 -4.18 -8.20
CA GLU A 209 -27.93 -5.23 -7.17
C GLU A 209 -27.45 -4.74 -5.80
N SER A 210 -26.48 -3.83 -5.75
CA SER A 210 -25.87 -3.37 -4.50
C SER A 210 -25.96 -1.87 -4.22
N VAL A 211 -25.96 -1.52 -2.93
CA VAL A 211 -25.89 -0.11 -2.47
C VAL A 211 -24.64 0.59 -2.99
N LEU A 212 -23.51 -0.11 -3.07
CA LEU A 212 -22.27 0.43 -3.61
C LEU A 212 -22.43 0.80 -5.09
N GLU A 213 -23.05 -0.06 -5.89
CA GLU A 213 -23.31 0.21 -7.30
C GLU A 213 -24.31 1.34 -7.50
N VAL A 214 -25.36 1.45 -6.67
CA VAL A 214 -26.26 2.63 -6.67
C VAL A 214 -25.44 3.89 -6.47
N LEU A 215 -24.60 3.91 -5.43
CA LEU A 215 -23.76 5.06 -5.14
C LEU A 215 -22.81 5.36 -6.30
N LEU A 216 -22.30 4.37 -7.03
CA LEU A 216 -21.38 4.57 -8.17
C LEU A 216 -22.07 4.96 -9.49
N SER A 217 -23.30 4.49 -9.69
CA SER A 217 -24.13 4.76 -10.87
C SER A 217 -24.86 6.09 -10.78
N TRP A 218 -25.09 6.64 -9.57
CA TRP A 218 -25.72 7.95 -9.34
C TRP A 218 -24.89 9.14 -9.89
N ARG A 219 -24.88 9.29 -11.23
CA ARG A 219 -24.19 10.30 -12.03
C ARG A 219 -25.22 10.98 -12.93
N GLY A 220 -25.25 12.32 -12.98
CA GLY A 220 -26.04 13.04 -13.98
C GLY A 220 -26.41 14.48 -13.61
N SER A 221 -26.83 15.23 -14.63
CA SER A 221 -27.29 16.62 -14.57
C SER A 221 -28.53 16.85 -13.67
N PHE A 222 -29.23 15.77 -13.30
CA PHE A 222 -30.37 15.76 -12.38
C PHE A 222 -29.99 15.93 -10.90
N VAL A 223 -28.72 15.68 -10.53
CA VAL A 223 -28.25 15.64 -9.13
C VAL A 223 -27.48 16.92 -8.75
N GLY A 224 -27.45 17.94 -9.61
CA GLY A 224 -26.53 19.05 -9.40
C GLY A 224 -26.72 20.31 -10.24
N LYS A 225 -27.95 20.70 -10.60
CA LYS A 225 -28.16 22.12 -10.95
C LYS A 225 -28.30 22.92 -9.66
N LYS A 226 -27.27 23.71 -9.32
CA LYS A 226 -27.44 24.90 -8.48
C LYS A 226 -28.61 25.68 -9.09
N ARG A 227 -29.72 25.83 -8.37
CA ARG A 227 -30.62 26.97 -8.63
C ARG A 227 -29.72 28.19 -8.50
N LYS A 228 -29.52 28.92 -9.60
CA LYS A 228 -29.08 30.30 -9.51
C LYS A 228 -30.27 31.01 -8.89
N ASP A 229 -30.07 31.54 -7.69
CA ASP A 229 -31.01 32.49 -7.10
C ASP A 229 -31.05 33.70 -8.04
N THR A 230 -32.17 33.88 -8.72
CA THR A 230 -32.61 35.14 -9.32
C THR A 230 -33.50 35.86 -8.35
#